data_AF-A0A1X3D399-F1
#
_entry.id   AF-A0A1X3D399-F1
#
_cell.length_a   1.000
_cell.length_b   1.000
_cell.length_c   1.000
_cell.angle_alpha   90.00
_cell.angle_beta   90.00
_cell.angle_gamma   90.00
#
_symmetry.space_group_name_H-M   'P 1'
#
loop_
_entity.id
_entity.type
_entity.pdbx_description
1 polymer ?
#
loop_
_entity_poly.entity_id
_entity_poly.type
_entity_poly.pdbx_seq_one_letter_code
_entity_poly.pdbx_strand_id
1 'polypeptide(L)'
;TWANNKLRMEDKQGQEHIKLATEYGKTQLNLGHIVDSERQKRGDNGEGFELRTDSWGALRAGKGLFISSDGQSGAQGTVLNRDEAIANLEQALSLAKSLNKAANTAKAEGTLTEEQEGRLKNCIKDLYRQVILLSAPDGIASATPQSQLHTAGQHIHHISGGDTDISAGSNFTAHAVGSVNLFAQSKGAKLQANQGKVEIQAQNDEMQINALKDATITSSAGKVTVAAKDEILLTSGGGYIKIKDGNIELGCRKMVWVKCAGFQVMGPSSVSFPLHNIPPLQTFSNRLDLYDIFGASLGESINYVVIGNKDKQVQQGVLDKMGRTQRIYSDKAETVKIFAGYATLLAGKED
;
A
#
# COMPACT_ATOMS: atom_id res chain seq x y z
N THR A 1 35.33 42.06 -19.17
CA THR A 1 34.19 42.93 -19.56
C THR A 1 33.83 43.80 -18.37
N TRP A 2 33.15 44.94 -18.57
CA TRP A 2 32.72 45.82 -17.48
C TRP A 2 31.84 45.08 -16.45
N ALA A 3 31.01 44.14 -16.93
CA ALA A 3 30.14 43.29 -16.11
C ALA A 3 30.81 42.01 -15.59
N ASN A 4 32.13 41.85 -15.82
CA ASN A 4 32.93 40.69 -15.44
C ASN A 4 32.42 39.32 -15.96
N ASN A 5 31.62 39.31 -17.03
CA ASN A 5 31.36 38.12 -17.85
C ASN A 5 32.67 37.62 -18.46
N LYS A 6 32.94 36.32 -18.35
CA LYS A 6 34.21 35.67 -18.74
C LYS A 6 33.96 34.42 -19.57
N LEU A 7 34.73 34.30 -20.63
CA LEU A 7 35.14 33.03 -21.21
C LEU A 7 36.65 32.95 -21.02
N ARG A 8 37.14 32.00 -20.23
CA ARG A 8 38.55 31.82 -19.91
C ARG A 8 38.98 30.42 -20.30
N MET A 9 40.04 30.31 -21.09
CA MET A 9 40.73 29.07 -21.43
C MET A 9 42.13 29.16 -20.78
N GLU A 10 42.54 28.10 -20.09
CA GLU A 10 43.87 27.94 -19.50
C GLU A 10 44.51 26.73 -20.16
N ASP A 11 45.73 26.92 -20.67
CA ASP A 11 46.45 25.94 -21.49
C ASP A 11 47.70 25.40 -20.78
N LYS A 12 47.87 25.70 -19.49
CA LYS A 12 48.93 25.11 -18.69
C LYS A 12 48.80 23.59 -18.69
N GLN A 13 49.82 22.92 -19.23
CA GLN A 13 49.84 21.48 -19.42
C GLN A 13 49.52 20.71 -18.13
N GLY A 14 48.55 19.79 -18.21
CA GLY A 14 48.04 19.00 -17.08
C GLY A 14 47.15 19.78 -16.10
N GLN A 15 46.84 21.04 -16.38
CA GLN A 15 45.98 21.93 -15.61
C GLN A 15 45.02 22.70 -16.54
N GLU A 16 44.70 22.13 -17.69
CA GLU A 16 43.87 22.75 -18.71
C GLU A 16 42.45 22.93 -18.19
N HIS A 17 41.84 24.09 -18.46
CA HIS A 17 40.45 24.31 -18.08
C HIS A 17 39.73 25.32 -18.98
N ILE A 18 38.40 25.21 -19.07
CA ILE A 18 37.52 26.20 -19.66
C ILE A 18 36.54 26.71 -18.60
N LYS A 19 36.37 28.02 -18.50
CA LYS A 19 35.42 28.67 -17.61
C LYS A 19 34.55 29.65 -18.38
N LEU A 20 33.24 29.40 -18.38
CA LEU A 20 32.22 30.32 -18.84
C LEU A 20 31.45 30.83 -17.61
N ALA A 21 31.50 32.14 -17.36
CA ALA A 21 31.02 32.73 -16.11
C ALA A 21 30.33 34.08 -16.33
N THR A 22 29.28 34.33 -15.54
CA THR A 22 28.75 35.66 -15.26
C THR A 22 28.78 35.91 -13.76
N GLU A 23 28.78 37.17 -13.31
CA GLU A 23 28.66 37.50 -11.89
C GLU A 23 27.22 37.32 -11.37
N TYR A 24 26.22 37.34 -12.25
CA TYR A 24 24.82 37.21 -11.84
C TYR A 24 24.53 35.79 -11.30
N GLY A 25 24.22 35.69 -10.01
CA GLY A 25 24.14 34.41 -9.29
C GLY A 25 25.45 33.61 -9.34
N LYS A 26 26.55 34.28 -9.74
CA LYS A 26 27.85 33.74 -10.19
C LYS A 26 27.72 32.44 -10.99
N THR A 27 26.76 32.42 -11.91
CA THR A 27 26.42 31.26 -12.72
C THR A 27 27.62 30.87 -13.59
N GLN A 28 28.04 29.60 -13.51
CA GLN A 28 29.26 29.11 -14.16
C GLN A 28 29.11 27.72 -14.75
N LEU A 29 29.77 27.53 -15.89
CA LEU A 29 30.21 26.23 -16.39
C LEU A 29 31.74 26.20 -16.32
N ASN A 30 32.29 25.30 -15.51
CA ASN A 30 33.73 25.05 -15.41
C ASN A 30 34.02 23.63 -15.95
N LEU A 31 35.04 23.46 -16.78
CA LEU A 31 35.46 22.19 -17.41
C LEU A 31 36.96 22.00 -17.22
N GLY A 32 37.42 20.78 -16.91
CA GLY A 32 38.84 20.45 -16.73
C GLY A 32 39.33 20.67 -15.30
N HIS A 33 40.50 21.29 -15.12
CA HIS A 33 41.11 21.58 -13.82
C HIS A 33 40.46 22.81 -13.16
N ILE A 34 39.51 22.59 -12.25
CA ILE A 34 38.67 23.65 -11.69
C ILE A 34 39.42 24.40 -10.58
N VAL A 35 39.66 25.70 -10.79
CA VAL A 35 40.39 26.56 -9.85
C VAL A 35 39.54 27.67 -9.22
N ASP A 36 39.99 28.17 -8.08
CA ASP A 36 39.42 29.33 -7.38
C ASP A 36 39.90 30.68 -7.96
N SER A 37 39.68 31.78 -7.23
CA SER A 37 40.14 33.12 -7.62
C SER A 37 41.66 33.28 -7.57
N GLU A 38 42.35 32.49 -6.75
CA GLU A 38 43.81 32.48 -6.57
C GLU A 38 44.50 31.49 -7.52
N ARG A 39 43.73 30.87 -8.43
CA ARG A 39 44.17 29.83 -9.36
C ARG A 39 44.66 28.55 -8.66
N GLN A 40 44.22 28.31 -7.43
CA GLN A 40 44.44 27.05 -6.75
C GLN A 40 43.34 26.07 -7.11
N LYS A 41 43.70 24.79 -7.27
CA LYS A 41 42.74 23.70 -7.52
C LYS A 41 41.69 23.69 -6.40
N ARG A 42 40.41 23.61 -6.75
CA ARG A 42 39.31 23.63 -5.79
C ARG A 42 39.15 22.25 -5.12
N GLY A 43 39.90 22.05 -4.04
CA GLY A 43 39.96 20.78 -3.32
C GLY A 43 40.60 19.66 -4.14
N ASP A 44 40.73 18.48 -3.54
CA ASP A 44 41.41 17.34 -4.16
C ASP A 44 40.69 16.84 -5.43
N ASN A 45 39.36 16.98 -5.46
CA ASN A 45 38.48 16.55 -6.55
C ASN A 45 38.02 17.70 -7.46
N GLY A 46 38.75 18.83 -7.48
CA GLY A 46 38.47 19.98 -8.35
C GLY A 46 38.76 19.70 -9.83
N GLU A 47 38.18 18.64 -10.40
CA GLU A 47 38.39 18.17 -11.77
C GLU A 47 37.06 17.73 -12.40
N GLY A 48 37.01 17.67 -13.74
CA GLY A 48 35.83 17.23 -14.47
C GLY A 48 34.98 18.41 -14.95
N PHE A 49 33.70 18.47 -14.54
CA PHE A 49 32.83 19.59 -14.87
C PHE A 49 32.01 20.05 -13.67
N GLU A 50 31.75 21.36 -13.60
CA GLU A 50 30.84 21.94 -12.63
C GLU A 50 29.89 22.90 -13.36
N LEU A 51 28.59 22.62 -13.24
CA LEU A 51 27.53 23.58 -13.55
C LEU A 51 26.98 24.10 -12.21
N ARG A 52 27.21 25.37 -11.90
CA ARG A 52 26.76 25.99 -10.64
C ARG A 52 26.01 27.29 -10.85
N THR A 53 25.09 27.57 -9.95
CA THR A 53 24.44 28.87 -9.79
C THR A 53 23.89 28.98 -8.36
N ASP A 54 23.83 30.19 -7.81
CA ASP A 54 23.14 30.44 -6.54
C ASP A 54 21.64 30.71 -6.76
N SER A 55 21.19 30.70 -8.02
CA SER A 55 19.79 30.84 -8.44
C SER A 55 19.18 29.48 -8.80
N TRP A 56 18.03 29.47 -9.50
CA TRP A 56 17.45 28.22 -9.99
C TRP A 56 18.24 27.62 -11.14
N GLY A 57 18.41 26.29 -11.11
CA GLY A 57 18.93 25.50 -12.22
C GLY A 57 17.83 24.66 -12.86
N ALA A 58 17.92 24.43 -14.17
CA ALA A 58 17.03 23.52 -14.89
C ALA A 58 17.81 22.74 -15.95
N LEU A 59 17.67 21.41 -15.93
CA LEU A 59 18.08 20.51 -17.00
C LEU A 59 16.82 19.98 -17.68
N ARG A 60 16.60 20.33 -18.95
CA ARG A 60 15.41 19.93 -19.70
C ARG A 60 15.82 19.29 -21.02
N ALA A 61 15.46 18.01 -21.20
CA ALA A 61 15.74 17.27 -22.42
C ALA A 61 14.45 16.60 -22.93
N GLY A 62 13.87 17.12 -24.01
CA GLY A 62 12.60 16.66 -24.58
C GLY A 62 12.64 15.25 -25.22
N LYS A 63 13.82 14.62 -25.23
CA LYS A 63 14.05 13.24 -25.67
C LYS A 63 14.55 12.32 -24.53
N GLY A 64 14.52 12.82 -23.29
CA GLY A 64 15.03 12.11 -22.11
C GLY A 64 16.40 12.59 -21.64
N LEU A 65 16.74 12.25 -20.40
CA LEU A 65 17.97 12.64 -19.70
C LEU A 65 18.64 11.38 -19.14
N PHE A 66 19.89 11.14 -19.51
CA PHE A 66 20.71 10.09 -18.93
C PHE A 66 21.76 10.72 -18.01
N ILE A 67 21.74 10.37 -16.73
CA ILE A 67 22.70 10.83 -15.72
C ILE A 67 23.43 9.58 -15.24
N SER A 68 24.73 9.52 -15.49
CA SER A 68 25.51 8.32 -15.23
C SER A 68 26.91 8.65 -14.71
N SER A 69 27.42 7.76 -13.85
CA SER A 69 28.83 7.69 -13.47
C SER A 69 29.54 6.44 -14.06
N ASP A 70 28.94 5.82 -15.08
CA ASP A 70 29.57 4.78 -15.90
C ASP A 70 30.68 5.42 -16.75
N GLY A 71 31.87 4.85 -16.70
CA GLY A 71 33.05 5.42 -17.36
C GLY A 71 32.99 5.32 -18.89
N GLN A 72 33.23 6.42 -19.60
CA GLN A 72 33.37 6.45 -21.05
C GLN A 72 34.69 7.14 -21.46
N SER A 73 35.80 6.41 -21.28
CA SER A 73 37.16 6.93 -21.51
C SER A 73 37.34 7.52 -22.90
N GLY A 74 37.86 8.76 -22.95
CA GLY A 74 38.11 9.48 -24.20
C GLY A 74 36.85 9.75 -25.03
N ALA A 75 35.66 9.71 -24.42
CA ALA A 75 34.38 9.79 -25.11
C ALA A 75 34.23 8.76 -26.25
N GLN A 76 34.86 7.59 -26.10
CA GLN A 76 34.75 6.50 -27.08
C GLN A 76 33.36 5.86 -27.00
N GLY A 77 32.57 5.98 -28.07
CA GLY A 77 31.22 5.46 -28.17
C GLY A 77 30.18 6.54 -28.46
N THR A 78 28.90 6.21 -28.27
CA THR A 78 27.81 7.17 -28.47
C THR A 78 27.56 7.99 -27.19
N VAL A 79 27.01 9.21 -27.34
CA VAL A 79 26.69 10.11 -26.22
C VAL A 79 25.71 9.50 -25.21
N LEU A 80 24.91 8.51 -25.64
CA LEU A 80 23.91 7.84 -24.81
C LEU A 80 24.22 6.34 -24.67
N ASN A 81 25.49 5.94 -24.75
CA ASN A 81 25.87 4.56 -24.41
C ASN A 81 25.45 4.27 -22.97
N ARG A 82 24.69 3.19 -22.78
CA ARG A 82 23.99 2.86 -21.52
C ARG A 82 23.87 1.34 -21.35
N ASP A 83 24.76 0.59 -21.98
CA ASP A 83 24.69 -0.87 -22.02
C ASP A 83 24.74 -1.46 -20.60
N GLU A 84 25.56 -0.90 -19.72
CA GLU A 84 25.66 -1.26 -18.30
C GLU A 84 24.36 -1.00 -17.55
N ALA A 85 23.75 0.18 -17.75
CA ALA A 85 22.48 0.54 -17.13
C ALA A 85 21.34 -0.38 -17.59
N ILE A 86 21.30 -0.72 -18.89
CA ILE A 86 20.32 -1.65 -19.46
C ILE A 86 20.52 -3.06 -18.87
N ALA A 87 21.75 -3.55 -18.79
CA ALA A 87 22.05 -4.86 -18.24
C ALA A 87 21.58 -4.99 -16.78
N ASN A 88 21.83 -3.97 -15.96
CA ASN A 88 21.37 -3.92 -14.56
C ASN A 88 19.83 -3.98 -14.46
N LEU A 89 19.14 -3.23 -15.33
CA LEU A 89 17.68 -3.22 -15.36
C LEU A 89 17.08 -4.54 -15.87
N GLU A 90 17.70 -5.18 -16.86
CA GLU A 90 17.30 -6.50 -17.35
C GLU A 90 17.46 -7.57 -16.26
N GLN A 91 18.54 -7.52 -15.47
CA GLN A 91 18.74 -8.40 -14.32
C GLN A 91 17.67 -8.18 -13.24
N ALA A 92 17.39 -6.92 -12.89
CA ALA A 92 16.35 -6.58 -11.92
C ALA A 92 14.96 -7.07 -12.37
N LEU A 93 14.62 -6.89 -13.65
CA LEU A 93 13.36 -7.38 -14.21
C LEU A 93 13.27 -8.91 -14.18
N SER A 94 14.36 -9.60 -14.51
CA SER A 94 14.42 -11.06 -14.44
C SER A 94 14.14 -11.57 -13.02
N LEU A 95 14.72 -10.92 -12.01
CA LEU A 95 14.46 -11.23 -10.61
C LEU A 95 12.98 -11.00 -10.24
N ALA A 96 12.42 -9.85 -10.59
CA ALA A 96 11.01 -9.54 -10.31
C ALA A 96 10.06 -10.57 -10.95
N LYS A 97 10.33 -10.99 -12.19
CA LYS A 97 9.56 -12.05 -12.88
C LYS A 97 9.66 -13.39 -12.17
N SER A 98 10.85 -13.78 -11.73
CA SER A 98 11.06 -15.02 -10.99
C SER A 98 10.27 -15.04 -9.67
N LEU A 99 10.33 -13.94 -8.91
CA LEU A 99 9.58 -13.78 -7.65
C LEU A 99 8.07 -13.80 -7.86
N ASN A 100 7.56 -13.12 -8.89
CA ASN A 100 6.14 -13.17 -9.24
C ASN A 100 5.68 -14.58 -9.63
N LYS A 101 6.49 -15.31 -10.40
CA LYS A 101 6.17 -16.70 -10.75
C LYS A 101 6.08 -17.57 -9.49
N ALA A 102 6.99 -17.37 -8.53
CA ALA A 102 6.96 -18.08 -7.25
C ALA A 102 5.72 -17.71 -6.42
N ALA A 103 5.36 -16.42 -6.34
CA ALA A 103 4.17 -15.95 -5.65
C ALA A 103 2.88 -16.53 -6.26
N ASN A 104 2.75 -16.48 -7.59
CA ASN A 104 1.61 -17.06 -8.32
C ASN A 104 1.49 -18.57 -8.10
N THR A 105 2.62 -19.29 -8.08
CA THR A 105 2.63 -20.75 -7.79
C THR A 105 2.15 -21.04 -6.37
N ALA A 106 2.44 -20.15 -5.43
CA ALA A 106 1.96 -20.23 -4.04
C ALA A 106 0.53 -19.70 -3.86
N LYS A 107 -0.19 -19.37 -4.95
CA LYS A 107 -1.52 -18.74 -4.93
C LYS A 107 -1.56 -17.39 -4.19
N ALA A 108 -0.42 -16.72 -4.04
CA ALA A 108 -0.38 -15.31 -3.68
C ALA A 108 -0.65 -14.47 -4.94
N GLU A 109 -1.23 -13.27 -4.78
CA GLU A 109 -1.37 -12.33 -5.89
C GLU A 109 0.01 -11.88 -6.38
N GLY A 110 0.28 -12.09 -7.67
CA GLY A 110 1.50 -11.58 -8.32
C GLY A 110 1.43 -10.08 -8.59
N THR A 111 2.58 -9.44 -8.74
CA THR A 111 2.63 -8.04 -9.22
C THR A 111 2.41 -7.98 -10.75
N LEU A 112 1.99 -6.82 -11.28
CA LEU A 112 1.73 -6.61 -12.71
C LEU A 112 3.02 -6.56 -13.56
N THR A 113 3.71 -7.70 -13.72
CA THR A 113 4.99 -7.81 -14.45
C THR A 113 4.91 -7.57 -15.96
N GLU A 114 3.76 -7.79 -16.60
CA GLU A 114 3.63 -7.59 -18.05
C GLU A 114 3.74 -6.11 -18.44
N GLU A 115 3.21 -5.21 -17.61
CA GLU A 115 3.36 -3.76 -17.81
C GLU A 115 4.80 -3.28 -17.55
N GLN A 116 5.53 -3.92 -16.62
CA GLN A 116 6.93 -3.63 -16.36
C GLN A 116 7.83 -3.97 -17.54
N GLU A 117 7.63 -5.13 -18.16
CA GLU A 117 8.42 -5.54 -19.34
C GLU A 117 8.20 -4.61 -20.52
N GLY A 118 6.93 -4.26 -20.82
CA GLY A 118 6.60 -3.31 -21.86
C GLY A 118 7.19 -1.92 -21.61
N ARG A 119 7.24 -1.46 -20.35
CA ARG A 119 7.84 -0.17 -19.99
C ARG A 119 9.36 -0.21 -20.01
N LEU A 120 10.01 -1.25 -19.49
CA LEU A 120 11.47 -1.37 -19.52
C LEU A 120 11.99 -1.43 -20.97
N LYS A 121 11.38 -2.29 -21.80
CA LYS A 121 11.76 -2.44 -23.21
C LYS A 121 11.49 -1.17 -24.02
N ASN A 122 10.32 -0.54 -23.87
CA ASN A 122 9.94 0.60 -24.72
C ASN A 122 10.42 1.97 -24.21
N CYS A 123 10.69 2.13 -22.91
CA CYS A 123 11.07 3.43 -22.34
C CYS A 123 12.58 3.58 -22.12
N ILE A 124 13.30 2.48 -21.82
CA ILE A 124 14.68 2.56 -21.32
C ILE A 124 15.70 2.02 -22.32
N LYS A 125 15.39 0.93 -23.05
CA LYS A 125 16.33 0.35 -24.01
C LYS A 125 16.72 1.33 -25.12
N ASP A 126 15.78 2.15 -25.59
CA ASP A 126 16.01 3.02 -26.74
C ASP A 126 15.94 4.53 -26.45
N LEU A 127 15.61 4.96 -25.22
CA LEU A 127 15.30 6.38 -24.90
C LEU A 127 14.30 7.02 -25.89
N TYR A 128 13.44 6.25 -26.55
CA TYR A 128 12.41 6.79 -27.46
C TYR A 128 11.29 7.55 -26.71
N ARG A 129 11.39 7.72 -25.40
CA ARG A 129 10.45 8.46 -24.54
C ARG A 129 11.18 9.43 -23.62
N GLN A 130 10.46 10.45 -23.17
CA GLN A 130 10.90 11.47 -22.22
C GLN A 130 11.09 10.86 -20.81
N VAL A 131 12.23 10.21 -20.57
CA VAL A 131 12.58 9.58 -19.29
C VAL A 131 13.80 10.22 -18.64
N ILE A 132 13.98 10.00 -17.33
CA ILE A 132 15.24 10.23 -16.63
C ILE A 132 15.78 8.85 -16.25
N LEU A 133 16.98 8.50 -16.71
CA LEU A 133 17.70 7.29 -16.33
C LEU A 133 18.90 7.68 -15.46
N LEU A 134 18.96 7.12 -14.25
CA LEU A 134 20.08 7.28 -13.32
C LEU A 134 20.86 5.95 -13.28
N SER A 135 22.17 5.99 -13.48
CA SER A 135 23.04 4.81 -13.40
C SER A 135 24.34 5.15 -12.66
N ALA A 136 24.77 4.26 -11.78
CA ALA A 136 26.04 4.38 -11.09
C ALA A 136 26.51 2.99 -10.64
N PRO A 137 27.71 2.52 -11.06
CA PRO A 137 28.19 1.19 -10.71
C PRO A 137 28.45 1.02 -9.20
N ASP A 138 28.84 2.10 -8.51
CA ASP A 138 29.16 2.09 -7.08
C ASP A 138 28.01 2.65 -6.20
N GLY A 139 26.79 2.71 -6.74
CA GLY A 139 25.58 3.03 -5.98
C GLY A 139 25.04 4.45 -6.16
N ILE A 140 23.79 4.64 -5.72
CA ILE A 140 23.05 5.91 -5.80
C ILE A 140 22.51 6.24 -4.41
N ALA A 141 22.81 7.44 -3.91
CA ALA A 141 22.26 7.96 -2.67
C ALA A 141 21.36 9.18 -2.94
N SER A 142 20.18 9.21 -2.31
CA SER A 142 19.28 10.38 -2.28
C SER A 142 18.95 10.67 -0.83
N ALA A 143 19.17 11.90 -0.39
CA ALA A 143 19.02 12.30 1.00
C ALA A 143 18.51 13.74 1.11
N THR A 144 17.67 13.98 2.11
CA THR A 144 17.15 15.32 2.47
C THR A 144 16.84 15.34 3.97
N PRO A 145 17.07 16.47 4.67
CA PRO A 145 16.60 16.63 6.05
C PRO A 145 15.08 16.83 6.14
N GLN A 146 14.41 17.08 5.01
CA GLN A 146 12.96 17.20 4.92
C GLN A 146 12.34 15.92 4.35
N SER A 147 11.20 16.03 3.66
CA SER A 147 10.49 14.90 3.08
C SER A 147 11.03 14.51 1.70
N GLN A 148 11.03 13.21 1.43
CA GLN A 148 11.26 12.64 0.10
C GLN A 148 9.94 12.01 -0.39
N LEU A 149 9.52 12.36 -1.62
CA LEU A 149 8.27 11.88 -2.22
C LEU A 149 8.57 11.04 -3.46
N HIS A 150 7.98 9.85 -3.53
CA HIS A 150 7.97 8.99 -4.70
C HIS A 150 6.52 8.84 -5.15
N THR A 151 6.14 9.46 -6.27
CA THR A 151 4.77 9.46 -6.76
C THR A 151 4.75 9.03 -8.22
N ALA A 152 3.88 8.07 -8.55
CA ALA A 152 3.65 7.60 -9.91
C ALA A 152 2.14 7.52 -10.16
N GLY A 153 1.68 7.94 -11.34
CA GLY A 153 0.28 7.76 -11.75
C GLY A 153 -0.08 6.31 -12.10
N GLN A 154 0.89 5.40 -12.06
CA GLN A 154 0.71 3.97 -12.26
C GLN A 154 1.39 3.23 -11.11
N HIS A 155 2.63 2.76 -11.31
CA HIS A 155 3.31 1.87 -10.38
C HIS A 155 4.65 2.41 -9.90
N ILE A 156 5.01 2.05 -8.67
CA ILE A 156 6.35 2.18 -8.10
C ILE A 156 6.90 0.77 -7.89
N HIS A 157 8.14 0.55 -8.31
CA HIS A 157 8.82 -0.74 -8.16
C HIS A 157 10.14 -0.54 -7.42
N HIS A 158 10.30 -1.27 -6.32
CA HIS A 158 11.55 -1.39 -5.58
C HIS A 158 12.05 -2.83 -5.77
N ILE A 159 13.20 -2.99 -6.40
CA ILE A 159 13.79 -4.29 -6.71
C ILE A 159 15.23 -4.27 -6.23
N SER A 160 15.58 -5.22 -5.36
CA SER A 160 16.93 -5.42 -4.84
C SER A 160 17.46 -6.80 -5.22
N GLY A 161 18.71 -6.89 -5.67
CA GLY A 161 19.38 -8.19 -5.83
C GLY A 161 19.70 -8.88 -4.50
N GLY A 162 19.89 -8.08 -3.44
CA GLY A 162 20.00 -8.50 -2.05
C GLY A 162 18.75 -8.12 -1.24
N ASP A 163 18.93 -7.73 0.01
CA ASP A 163 17.85 -7.34 0.91
C ASP A 163 17.24 -5.97 0.53
N THR A 164 15.94 -5.79 0.80
CA THR A 164 15.27 -4.48 0.80
C THR A 164 14.97 -4.12 2.25
N ASP A 165 15.75 -3.20 2.80
CA ASP A 165 15.57 -2.71 4.17
C ASP A 165 14.76 -1.41 4.21
N ILE A 166 13.70 -1.38 5.01
CA ILE A 166 12.88 -0.18 5.23
C ILE A 166 12.87 0.11 6.73
N SER A 167 13.52 1.20 7.11
CA SER A 167 13.62 1.65 8.51
C SER A 167 12.87 2.97 8.70
N ALA A 168 12.02 3.05 9.72
CA ALA A 168 11.32 4.26 10.11
C ALA A 168 11.65 4.62 11.56
N GLY A 169 11.99 5.89 11.83
CA GLY A 169 12.27 6.37 13.20
C GLY A 169 11.02 6.53 14.08
N SER A 170 9.83 6.44 13.49
CA SER A 170 8.54 6.48 14.19
C SER A 170 7.65 5.36 13.69
N ASN A 171 6.75 5.62 12.74
CA ASN A 171 5.78 4.63 12.26
C ASN A 171 6.10 4.15 10.85
N PHE A 172 5.89 2.86 10.58
CA PHE A 172 5.74 2.33 9.23
C PHE A 172 4.24 2.11 8.96
N THR A 173 3.71 2.76 7.94
CA THR A 173 2.29 2.73 7.61
C THR A 173 2.12 2.40 6.13
N ALA A 174 1.28 1.40 5.83
CA ALA A 174 0.98 0.96 4.48
C ALA A 174 -0.54 0.82 4.31
N HIS A 175 -1.06 1.37 3.21
CA HIS A 175 -2.47 1.30 2.84
C HIS A 175 -2.59 1.02 1.35
N ALA A 176 -3.55 0.18 0.97
CA ALA A 176 -3.88 -0.13 -0.41
C ALA A 176 -5.40 -0.14 -0.58
N VAL A 177 -5.88 0.33 -1.74
CA VAL A 177 -7.32 0.25 -2.09
C VAL A 177 -7.73 -1.18 -2.42
N GLY A 178 -6.85 -1.94 -3.08
CA GLY A 178 -7.08 -3.34 -3.43
C GLY A 178 -6.68 -4.27 -2.28
N SER A 179 -5.40 -4.63 -2.22
CA SER A 179 -4.87 -5.66 -1.33
C SER A 179 -3.46 -5.32 -0.83
N VAL A 180 -3.09 -5.89 0.31
CA VAL A 180 -1.71 -5.91 0.81
C VAL A 180 -1.23 -7.36 0.80
N ASN A 181 -0.28 -7.67 -0.09
CA ASN A 181 0.26 -9.02 -0.26
C ASN A 181 1.71 -9.08 0.21
N LEU A 182 1.99 -9.99 1.15
CA LEU A 182 3.34 -10.24 1.67
C LEU A 182 3.70 -11.71 1.45
N PHE A 183 4.73 -11.96 0.65
CA PHE A 183 5.15 -13.31 0.27
C PHE A 183 6.65 -13.52 0.54
N ALA A 184 6.98 -14.63 1.21
CA ALA A 184 8.35 -15.07 1.44
C ALA A 184 8.52 -16.50 0.91
N GLN A 185 9.45 -16.68 -0.03
CA GLN A 185 9.58 -17.94 -0.76
C GLN A 185 10.20 -19.08 0.08
N SER A 186 11.28 -18.78 0.82
CA SER A 186 12.17 -19.85 1.32
C SER A 186 12.48 -19.81 2.82
N LYS A 187 12.45 -18.62 3.46
CA LYS A 187 12.90 -18.44 4.86
C LYS A 187 11.77 -18.12 5.85
N GLY A 188 10.52 -18.19 5.40
CA GLY A 188 9.34 -17.86 6.19
C GLY A 188 9.16 -16.37 6.45
N ALA A 189 8.17 -16.03 7.26
CA ALA A 189 7.83 -14.66 7.64
C ALA A 189 7.79 -14.52 9.17
N LYS A 190 8.10 -13.33 9.67
CA LYS A 190 8.02 -12.96 11.09
C LYS A 190 7.25 -11.66 11.23
N LEU A 191 6.23 -11.66 12.08
CA LEU A 191 5.49 -10.47 12.50
C LEU A 191 5.63 -10.36 14.02
N GLN A 192 6.34 -9.33 14.49
CA GLN A 192 6.73 -9.22 15.90
C GLN A 192 6.60 -7.77 16.37
N ALA A 193 6.09 -7.60 17.58
CA ALA A 193 6.15 -6.35 18.32
C ALA A 193 6.90 -6.60 19.63
N ASN A 194 8.00 -5.88 19.88
CA ASN A 194 8.76 -6.00 21.13
C ASN A 194 7.95 -5.47 22.32
N GLN A 195 7.18 -4.41 22.09
CA GLN A 195 6.24 -3.84 23.03
C GLN A 195 4.97 -3.42 22.27
N GLY A 196 3.87 -3.28 23.00
CA GLY A 196 2.57 -2.95 22.40
C GLY A 196 1.80 -4.18 21.91
N LYS A 197 0.52 -3.96 21.61
CA LYS A 197 -0.42 -4.99 21.17
C LYS A 197 -0.18 -5.31 19.69
N VAL A 198 -0.14 -6.59 19.35
CA VAL A 198 -0.33 -7.05 17.96
C VAL A 198 -1.83 -7.25 17.74
N GLU A 199 -2.36 -6.59 16.72
CA GLU A 199 -3.77 -6.67 16.34
C GLU A 199 -3.89 -7.07 14.88
N ILE A 200 -4.67 -8.13 14.62
CA ILE A 200 -4.95 -8.65 13.29
C ILE A 200 -6.47 -8.78 13.20
N GLN A 201 -7.07 -8.19 12.16
CA GLN A 201 -8.52 -8.17 11.97
C GLN A 201 -8.87 -8.36 10.50
N ALA A 202 -9.84 -9.23 10.22
CA ALA A 202 -10.61 -9.22 8.98
C ALA A 202 -11.96 -8.58 9.32
N GLN A 203 -12.10 -7.29 9.01
CA GLN A 203 -13.21 -6.50 9.56
C GLN A 203 -14.57 -6.87 8.92
N ASN A 204 -14.57 -7.27 7.67
CA ASN A 204 -15.79 -7.55 6.93
C ASN A 204 -15.72 -8.85 6.12
N ASP A 205 -14.75 -9.71 6.45
CA ASP A 205 -14.52 -10.96 5.71
C ASP A 205 -13.91 -12.03 6.62
N GLU A 206 -13.65 -13.20 6.06
CA GLU A 206 -13.03 -14.33 6.75
C GLU A 206 -11.57 -14.05 7.15
N MET A 207 -11.19 -14.50 8.35
CA MET A 207 -9.80 -14.66 8.73
C MET A 207 -9.41 -16.14 8.66
N GLN A 208 -8.44 -16.46 7.81
CA GLN A 208 -7.92 -17.82 7.65
C GLN A 208 -6.44 -17.92 8.07
N ILE A 209 -6.12 -18.89 8.93
CA ILE A 209 -4.74 -19.17 9.39
C ILE A 209 -4.48 -20.67 9.23
N ASN A 210 -3.59 -21.03 8.29
CA ASN A 210 -3.28 -22.40 7.94
C ASN A 210 -1.79 -22.72 8.14
N ALA A 211 -1.48 -23.94 8.59
CA ALA A 211 -0.13 -24.49 8.63
C ALA A 211 -0.14 -25.94 8.11
N LEU A 212 0.84 -26.31 7.29
CA LEU A 212 1.02 -27.70 6.84
C LEU A 212 1.54 -28.60 7.97
N LYS A 213 2.36 -28.03 8.85
CA LYS A 213 2.86 -28.66 10.06
C LYS A 213 2.07 -28.14 11.25
N ASP A 214 2.66 -28.21 12.44
CA ASP A 214 2.04 -27.78 13.67
C ASP A 214 1.68 -26.29 13.65
N ALA A 215 0.50 -25.98 14.19
CA ALA A 215 0.06 -24.63 14.51
C ALA A 215 -0.04 -24.51 16.04
N THR A 216 0.54 -23.45 16.59
CA THR A 216 0.61 -23.23 18.04
C THR A 216 0.04 -21.86 18.39
N ILE A 217 -0.93 -21.82 19.29
CA ILE A 217 -1.52 -20.59 19.85
C ILE A 217 -1.32 -20.64 21.36
N THR A 218 -0.51 -19.74 21.91
CA THR A 218 -0.14 -19.74 23.33
C THR A 218 -0.19 -18.34 23.93
N SER A 219 -0.45 -18.31 25.25
CA SER A 219 -0.18 -17.16 26.10
C SER A 219 0.72 -17.62 27.24
N SER A 220 1.94 -17.09 27.32
CA SER A 220 2.94 -17.58 28.29
C SER A 220 2.67 -17.14 29.73
N ALA A 221 1.97 -16.02 29.92
CA ALA A 221 1.68 -15.44 31.24
C ALA A 221 0.21 -15.03 31.42
N GLY A 222 -0.56 -15.03 30.34
CA GLY A 222 -1.94 -14.55 30.34
C GLY A 222 -2.94 -15.65 30.00
N LYS A 223 -3.96 -15.28 29.22
CA LYS A 223 -5.06 -16.17 28.81
C LYS A 223 -5.12 -16.28 27.29
N VAL A 224 -5.59 -17.44 26.82
CA VAL A 224 -6.09 -17.60 25.45
C VAL A 224 -7.62 -17.52 25.53
N THR A 225 -8.24 -16.69 24.70
CA THR A 225 -9.69 -16.54 24.62
C THR A 225 -10.15 -16.77 23.20
N VAL A 226 -11.06 -17.74 23.01
CA VAL A 226 -11.71 -18.03 21.73
C VAL A 226 -13.20 -17.85 21.96
N ALA A 227 -13.81 -16.92 21.23
CA ALA A 227 -15.22 -16.57 21.34
C ALA A 227 -15.79 -16.35 19.94
N ALA A 228 -17.00 -16.87 19.70
CA ALA A 228 -17.73 -16.68 18.44
C ALA A 228 -19.20 -16.34 18.75
N LYS A 229 -19.85 -15.65 17.81
CA LYS A 229 -21.28 -15.30 17.92
C LYS A 229 -22.20 -16.47 17.61
N ASP A 230 -21.83 -17.32 16.65
CA ASP A 230 -22.64 -18.43 16.16
C ASP A 230 -22.11 -19.78 16.68
N GLU A 231 -20.91 -20.18 16.25
CA GLU A 231 -20.38 -21.51 16.54
C GLU A 231 -18.86 -21.50 16.80
N ILE A 232 -18.41 -22.33 17.75
CA ILE A 232 -17.02 -22.77 17.87
C ILE A 232 -16.96 -24.27 17.61
N LEU A 233 -16.10 -24.70 16.69
CA LEU A 233 -15.82 -26.10 16.39
C LEU A 233 -14.31 -26.39 16.53
N LEU A 234 -13.98 -27.31 17.43
CA LEU A 234 -12.63 -27.88 17.55
C LEU A 234 -12.70 -29.33 17.08
N THR A 235 -11.92 -29.72 16.08
CA THR A 235 -12.04 -31.04 15.45
C THR A 235 -10.70 -31.68 15.11
N SER A 236 -10.62 -33.01 15.22
CA SER A 236 -9.45 -33.81 14.84
C SER A 236 -9.84 -35.27 14.58
N GLY A 237 -9.46 -35.84 13.43
CA GLY A 237 -9.69 -37.25 13.11
C GLY A 237 -11.17 -37.70 13.16
N GLY A 238 -12.12 -36.77 13.03
CA GLY A 238 -13.57 -37.00 13.16
C GLY A 238 -14.13 -36.93 14.58
N GLY A 239 -13.30 -36.71 15.61
CA GLY A 239 -13.74 -36.31 16.94
C GLY A 239 -13.82 -34.79 17.05
N TYR A 240 -14.75 -34.25 17.84
CA TYR A 240 -14.94 -32.82 17.96
C TYR A 240 -15.53 -32.36 19.30
N ILE A 241 -15.33 -31.06 19.57
CA ILE A 241 -16.02 -30.27 20.59
C ILE A 241 -16.71 -29.13 19.84
N LYS A 242 -18.04 -29.01 19.97
CA LYS A 242 -18.82 -27.95 19.34
C LYS A 242 -19.57 -27.15 20.40
N ILE A 243 -19.52 -25.82 20.29
CA ILE A 243 -20.26 -24.89 21.14
C ILE A 243 -21.17 -24.07 20.24
N LYS A 244 -22.50 -24.18 20.43
CA LYS A 244 -23.52 -23.51 19.62
C LYS A 244 -24.84 -23.36 20.37
N ASP A 245 -25.51 -22.22 20.23
CA ASP A 245 -26.82 -21.94 20.87
C ASP A 245 -26.83 -22.19 22.39
N GLY A 246 -25.68 -21.95 23.06
CA GLY A 246 -25.48 -22.24 24.47
C GLY A 246 -25.26 -23.72 24.83
N ASN A 247 -25.32 -24.62 23.85
CA ASN A 247 -25.06 -26.05 24.03
C ASN A 247 -23.59 -26.40 23.82
N ILE A 248 -23.13 -27.46 24.50
CA ILE A 248 -21.82 -28.09 24.29
C ILE A 248 -22.06 -29.51 23.80
N GLU A 249 -21.53 -29.85 22.62
CA GLU A 249 -21.58 -31.19 22.04
C GLU A 249 -20.17 -31.80 21.98
N LEU A 250 -20.03 -32.99 22.56
CA LEU A 250 -18.80 -33.79 22.58
C LEU A 250 -19.04 -35.06 21.74
N GLY A 251 -18.51 -35.10 20.52
CA GLY A 251 -18.76 -36.20 19.59
C GLY A 251 -17.48 -36.93 19.17
N CYS A 252 -17.50 -38.26 19.18
CA CYS A 252 -16.43 -39.07 18.58
C CYS A 252 -16.93 -40.48 18.22
N ARG A 253 -16.22 -41.17 17.32
CA ARG A 253 -16.53 -42.57 16.91
C ARG A 253 -15.95 -43.64 17.83
N LYS A 254 -15.03 -43.27 18.72
CA LYS A 254 -14.31 -44.18 19.61
C LYS A 254 -14.73 -43.89 21.06
N MET A 255 -13.76 -43.69 21.95
CA MET A 255 -14.00 -43.45 23.36
C MET A 255 -13.75 -41.99 23.71
N VAL A 256 -14.59 -41.43 24.59
CA VAL A 256 -14.30 -40.19 25.32
C VAL A 256 -13.68 -40.59 26.66
N TRP A 257 -12.39 -40.33 26.86
CA TRP A 257 -11.72 -40.61 28.12
C TRP A 257 -11.81 -39.41 29.07
N VAL A 258 -12.52 -39.57 30.18
CA VAL A 258 -12.56 -38.58 31.26
C VAL A 258 -11.78 -39.11 32.45
N LYS A 259 -10.59 -38.55 32.71
CA LYS A 259 -9.74 -38.92 33.85
C LYS A 259 -9.74 -37.78 34.86
N CYS A 260 -10.46 -37.94 35.97
CA CYS A 260 -10.58 -36.91 37.01
C CYS A 260 -10.81 -37.53 38.40
N ALA A 261 -10.51 -36.77 39.45
CA ALA A 261 -10.76 -37.17 40.84
C ALA A 261 -12.25 -37.09 41.24
N GLY A 262 -13.03 -36.24 40.55
CA GLY A 262 -14.48 -36.11 40.74
C GLY A 262 -15.14 -35.47 39.54
N PHE A 263 -16.28 -36.01 39.10
CA PHE A 263 -17.08 -35.50 37.98
C PHE A 263 -18.45 -35.10 38.51
N GLN A 264 -18.64 -33.81 38.79
CA GLN A 264 -19.89 -33.28 39.33
C GLN A 264 -20.69 -32.58 38.24
N VAL A 265 -21.98 -32.91 38.15
CA VAL A 265 -22.94 -32.23 37.26
C VAL A 265 -23.79 -31.32 38.13
N MET A 266 -23.58 -30.00 37.99
CA MET A 266 -24.27 -28.96 38.75
C MET A 266 -25.36 -28.28 37.89
N GLY A 267 -26.12 -27.36 38.48
CA GLY A 267 -27.05 -26.51 37.72
C GLY A 267 -26.36 -25.65 36.65
N PRO A 268 -27.14 -25.10 35.69
CA PRO A 268 -26.60 -24.32 34.57
C PRO A 268 -25.96 -23.01 35.04
N SER A 269 -24.99 -22.52 34.24
CA SER A 269 -24.37 -21.21 34.39
C SER A 269 -24.18 -20.59 33.00
N SER A 270 -24.02 -19.27 32.93
CA SER A 270 -23.80 -18.54 31.68
C SER A 270 -22.73 -17.48 31.83
N VAL A 271 -22.06 -17.17 30.73
CA VAL A 271 -21.08 -16.08 30.63
C VAL A 271 -21.38 -15.24 29.39
N SER A 272 -21.35 -13.92 29.54
CA SER A 272 -21.45 -12.99 28.41
C SER A 272 -20.05 -12.48 28.07
N PHE A 273 -19.61 -12.70 26.83
CA PHE A 273 -18.35 -12.15 26.33
C PHE A 273 -18.67 -11.04 25.32
N PRO A 274 -18.26 -9.78 25.56
CA PRO A 274 -18.48 -8.70 24.61
C PRO A 274 -17.56 -8.91 23.41
N LEU A 275 -18.13 -9.41 22.31
CA LEU A 275 -17.42 -9.47 21.03
C LEU A 275 -17.17 -8.05 20.52
N HIS A 276 -16.01 -7.84 19.89
CA HIS A 276 -15.70 -6.56 19.28
C HIS A 276 -16.72 -6.27 18.17
N ASN A 277 -17.43 -5.14 18.28
CA ASN A 277 -18.41 -4.76 17.28
C ASN A 277 -17.68 -4.18 16.07
N ILE A 278 -17.56 -4.96 15.01
CA ILE A 278 -17.00 -4.46 13.76
C ILE A 278 -18.11 -3.70 13.03
N PRO A 279 -17.93 -2.41 12.70
CA PRO A 279 -18.94 -1.66 11.99
C PRO A 279 -19.25 -2.34 10.65
N PRO A 280 -20.53 -2.51 10.27
CA PRO A 280 -20.86 -3.05 8.96
C PRO A 280 -20.30 -2.15 7.85
N LEU A 281 -19.90 -2.73 6.72
CA LEU A 281 -19.57 -1.98 5.51
C LEU A 281 -20.72 -1.03 5.13
N GLN A 282 -20.42 0.27 5.13
CA GLN A 282 -21.35 1.33 4.75
C GLN A 282 -20.86 2.04 3.48
N THR A 283 -20.64 1.26 2.42
CA THR A 283 -20.04 1.72 1.16
C THR A 283 -20.98 2.66 0.38
N PHE A 284 -22.28 2.36 0.40
CA PHE A 284 -23.30 3.16 -0.26
C PHE A 284 -24.18 3.80 0.80
N SER A 285 -24.50 5.08 0.60
CA SER A 285 -25.48 5.74 1.44
C SER A 285 -26.31 6.73 0.66
N ASN A 286 -27.58 6.84 1.04
CA ASN A 286 -28.46 7.86 0.48
C ASN A 286 -29.37 8.42 1.56
N ARG A 287 -29.92 9.60 1.29
CA ARG A 287 -30.90 10.26 2.13
C ARG A 287 -31.93 10.86 1.20
N LEU A 288 -33.20 10.53 1.40
CA LEU A 288 -34.26 11.09 0.58
C LEU A 288 -34.81 12.36 1.24
N ASP A 289 -34.92 13.42 0.44
CA ASP A 289 -35.62 14.65 0.81
C ASP A 289 -37.02 14.60 0.19
N LEU A 290 -38.04 14.67 1.04
CA LEU A 290 -39.45 14.62 0.67
C LEU A 290 -40.17 15.91 1.10
N TYR A 291 -39.43 17.01 1.33
CA TYR A 291 -39.99 18.27 1.76
C TYR A 291 -41.08 18.79 0.80
N ASP A 292 -40.89 18.69 -0.51
CA ASP A 292 -41.87 19.18 -1.47
C ASP A 292 -43.19 18.38 -1.48
N ILE A 293 -43.17 17.14 -0.97
CA ILE A 293 -44.36 16.28 -0.88
C ILE A 293 -45.06 16.49 0.46
N PHE A 294 -44.29 16.58 1.55
CA PHE A 294 -44.81 16.51 2.91
C PHE A 294 -44.62 17.78 3.74
N GLY A 295 -43.98 18.82 3.20
CA GLY A 295 -43.52 20.01 3.91
C GLY A 295 -44.60 20.71 4.73
N ALA A 296 -45.82 20.78 4.18
CA ALA A 296 -46.98 21.35 4.86
C ALA A 296 -47.50 20.52 6.05
N SER A 297 -47.14 19.22 6.11
CA SER A 297 -47.64 18.23 7.07
C SER A 297 -46.54 17.71 8.02
N LEU A 298 -45.34 18.32 8.02
CA LEU A 298 -44.22 17.89 8.88
C LEU A 298 -44.49 18.05 10.39
N GLY A 299 -45.55 18.74 10.78
CA GLY A 299 -46.04 18.78 12.15
C GLY A 299 -46.64 17.46 12.67
N GLU A 300 -46.99 16.52 11.78
CA GLU A 300 -47.78 15.32 12.11
C GLU A 300 -46.95 14.03 12.25
N SER A 301 -45.62 14.09 12.33
CA SER A 301 -44.72 12.92 12.43
C SER A 301 -44.95 11.88 11.32
N ILE A 302 -44.35 12.14 10.15
CA ILE A 302 -44.54 11.29 8.98
C ILE A 302 -43.58 10.11 9.04
N ASN A 303 -44.13 8.91 9.26
CA ASN A 303 -43.39 7.66 9.23
C ASN A 303 -42.95 7.31 7.81
N TYR A 304 -41.81 6.64 7.71
CA TYR A 304 -41.36 6.00 6.49
C TYR A 304 -40.78 4.62 6.75
N VAL A 305 -40.87 3.77 5.73
CA VAL A 305 -40.31 2.42 5.69
C VAL A 305 -39.46 2.29 4.43
N VAL A 306 -38.26 1.74 4.58
CA VAL A 306 -37.34 1.41 3.50
C VAL A 306 -37.36 -0.11 3.32
N ILE A 307 -37.63 -0.54 2.09
CA ILE A 307 -37.65 -1.94 1.68
C ILE A 307 -36.52 -2.16 0.68
N GLY A 308 -35.59 -3.06 0.99
CA GLY A 308 -34.48 -3.42 0.11
C GLY A 308 -34.88 -4.43 -0.97
N ASN A 309 -33.93 -4.80 -1.83
CA ASN A 309 -34.15 -5.63 -3.03
C ASN A 309 -34.78 -7.04 -2.80
N LYS A 310 -34.89 -7.51 -1.55
CA LYS A 310 -35.50 -8.81 -1.20
C LYS A 310 -36.88 -8.68 -0.53
N ASP A 311 -37.54 -7.54 -0.71
CA ASP A 311 -38.79 -7.15 -0.02
C ASP A 311 -38.72 -7.25 1.51
N LYS A 312 -37.50 -7.24 2.07
CA LYS A 312 -37.26 -7.15 3.50
C LYS A 312 -37.19 -5.69 3.89
N GLN A 313 -37.92 -5.34 4.95
CA GLN A 313 -37.79 -4.05 5.61
C GLN A 313 -36.35 -3.91 6.13
N VAL A 314 -35.63 -2.92 5.60
CA VAL A 314 -34.23 -2.65 5.99
C VAL A 314 -34.13 -1.49 6.97
N GLN A 315 -35.10 -0.58 6.99
CA GLN A 315 -35.12 0.55 7.92
C GLN A 315 -36.55 1.12 8.08
N GLN A 316 -36.83 1.71 9.25
CA GLN A 316 -38.00 2.57 9.47
C GLN A 316 -37.59 3.82 10.25
N GLY A 317 -38.35 4.89 10.13
CA GLY A 317 -38.13 6.10 10.89
C GLY A 317 -39.22 7.13 10.68
N VAL A 318 -39.01 8.30 11.26
CA VAL A 318 -39.84 9.49 11.05
C VAL A 318 -39.03 10.49 10.23
N LEU A 319 -39.66 11.16 9.26
CA LEU A 319 -39.04 12.28 8.57
C LEU A 319 -38.66 13.37 9.57
N ASP A 320 -37.50 13.99 9.36
CA ASP A 320 -37.06 15.10 10.20
C ASP A 320 -37.88 16.38 9.91
N LYS A 321 -37.58 17.46 10.65
CA LYS A 321 -38.24 18.77 10.47
C LYS A 321 -38.04 19.40 9.08
N MET A 322 -37.16 18.84 8.25
CA MET A 322 -36.90 19.25 6.87
C MET A 322 -37.46 18.22 5.88
N GLY A 323 -38.30 17.28 6.30
CA GLY A 323 -38.91 16.29 5.41
C GLY A 323 -37.96 15.21 4.92
N ARG A 324 -36.86 14.96 5.62
CA ARG A 324 -35.83 14.02 5.17
C ARG A 324 -35.83 12.73 5.96
N THR A 325 -35.54 11.62 5.29
CA THR A 325 -35.26 10.35 5.98
C THR A 325 -33.97 10.46 6.80
N GLN A 326 -33.74 9.53 7.73
CA GLN A 326 -32.38 9.27 8.19
C GLN A 326 -31.53 8.76 7.00
N ARG A 327 -30.20 8.87 7.12
CA ARG A 327 -29.31 8.31 6.12
C ARG A 327 -29.47 6.79 6.11
N ILE A 328 -29.68 6.25 4.92
CA ILE A 328 -29.83 4.83 4.64
C ILE A 328 -28.46 4.36 4.17
N TYR A 329 -27.99 3.25 4.70
CA TYR A 329 -26.69 2.66 4.36
C TYR A 329 -26.86 1.26 3.77
N SER A 330 -25.99 0.91 2.83
CA SER A 330 -25.90 -0.45 2.29
C SER A 330 -24.44 -0.77 1.96
N ASP A 331 -24.09 -2.06 2.03
CA ASP A 331 -22.78 -2.58 1.64
C ASP A 331 -22.65 -2.71 0.11
N LYS A 332 -23.78 -2.72 -0.61
CA LYS A 332 -23.88 -2.87 -2.07
C LYS A 332 -24.76 -1.79 -2.69
N ALA A 333 -24.51 -1.48 -3.96
CA ALA A 333 -25.41 -0.63 -4.73
C ALA A 333 -26.73 -1.39 -4.92
N GLU A 334 -27.81 -0.87 -4.35
CA GLU A 334 -29.13 -1.47 -4.49
C GLU A 334 -30.21 -0.41 -4.66
N THR A 335 -31.27 -0.80 -5.36
CA THR A 335 -32.50 -0.02 -5.43
C THR A 335 -33.31 -0.30 -4.18
N VAL A 336 -33.66 0.74 -3.45
CA VAL A 336 -34.57 0.64 -2.30
C VAL A 336 -35.90 1.28 -2.64
N LYS A 337 -37.00 0.68 -2.18
CA LYS A 337 -38.32 1.31 -2.19
C LYS A 337 -38.53 2.03 -0.87
N ILE A 338 -38.92 3.29 -0.93
CA ILE A 338 -39.23 4.09 0.26
C ILE A 338 -40.71 4.42 0.24
N PHE A 339 -41.41 3.99 1.26
CA PHE A 339 -42.81 4.31 1.50
C PHE A 339 -42.85 5.33 2.64
N ALA A 340 -43.39 6.52 2.41
CA ALA A 340 -43.54 7.57 3.41
C ALA A 340 -45.01 7.99 3.51
N GLY A 341 -45.51 8.17 4.73
CA GLY A 341 -46.93 8.42 5.01
C GLY A 341 -47.66 7.21 5.59
N TYR A 342 -49.00 7.28 5.65
CA TYR A 342 -49.85 6.18 6.12
C TYR A 342 -49.89 5.05 5.08
N ALA A 343 -48.97 4.09 5.19
CA ALA A 343 -49.00 2.86 4.42
C ALA A 343 -49.30 1.68 5.34
N THR A 344 -50.40 0.96 5.08
CA THR A 344 -50.66 -0.36 5.66
C THR A 344 -50.19 -1.41 4.66
N LEU A 345 -49.19 -2.21 5.02
CA LEU A 345 -48.80 -3.37 4.21
C LEU A 345 -49.90 -4.44 4.35
N LEU A 346 -50.65 -4.69 3.28
CA LEU A 346 -51.60 -5.79 3.22
C LEU A 346 -50.84 -7.07 2.84
N ALA A 347 -50.97 -8.14 3.62
CA ALA A 347 -50.43 -9.44 3.25
C ALA A 347 -51.15 -9.94 1.99
N GLY A 348 -50.43 -10.12 0.89
CA GLY A 348 -50.98 -10.71 -0.33
C GLY A 348 -51.39 -12.16 -0.07
N LYS A 349 -52.65 -12.50 -0.35
CA LYS A 349 -53.00 -13.87 -0.72
C LYS A 349 -52.54 -14.06 -2.16
N GLU A 350 -51.71 -15.07 -2.39
CA GLU A 350 -51.52 -15.64 -3.73
C GLU A 350 -52.85 -16.28 -4.14
N ASP A 351 -53.39 -15.86 -5.28
CA ASP A 351 -54.39 -16.62 -6.05
C ASP A 351 -53.66 -17.37 -7.18
#